data_AF-A0A1U7XHX4-F1
#
_entry.id   AF-A0A1U7XHX4-F1
#
_cell.length_a   1.000
_cell.length_b   1.000
_cell.length_c   1.000
_cell.angle_alpha   90.00
_cell.angle_beta   90.00
_cell.angle_gamma   90.00
#
_symmetry.space_group_name_H-M   'P 1'
#
loop_
_entity.id
_entity.type
_entity.pdbx_description
1 polymer ?
#
loop_
_entity_poly.entity_id
_entity_poly.type
_entity_poly.pdbx_seq_one_letter_code
_entity_poly.pdbx_strand_id
1 'polypeptide(L)'
;MYRKACHLPVELEHRAWWAMKQLNLDIEAVGTTRVTKLHELDEFRYLAFESTRLYKERMKRLHDKNIVEQNFNLGNMVLLYNSRLRLFLGKLKSRWSGPLRVVEVFPS
;
A
#
# COMPACT_ATOMS: atom_id res chain seq x y z
N MET A 1 -0.44 0.93 -75.19
CA MET A 1 -0.73 1.56 -73.88
C MET A 1 -0.68 0.52 -72.76
N TYR A 2 0.50 0.14 -72.26
CA TYR A 2 0.64 -0.77 -71.11
C TYR A 2 1.90 -0.39 -70.34
N ARG A 3 1.82 0.62 -69.46
CA ARG A 3 2.94 0.94 -68.56
C ARG A 3 2.51 1.53 -67.21
N LYS A 4 1.21 1.62 -66.92
CA LYS A 4 0.69 2.29 -65.72
C LYS A 4 -0.17 1.39 -64.82
N ALA A 5 -0.79 0.33 -65.35
CA ALA A 5 -1.71 -0.51 -64.58
C ALA A 5 -1.02 -1.48 -63.61
N CYS A 6 0.20 -1.96 -63.92
CA CYS A 6 0.89 -2.98 -63.13
C CYS A 6 1.69 -2.42 -61.93
N HIS A 7 1.86 -1.09 -61.83
CA HIS A 7 2.57 -0.45 -60.71
C HIS A 7 1.64 -0.17 -59.51
N LEU A 8 0.35 -0.01 -59.77
CA LEU A 8 -0.65 0.30 -58.75
C LEU A 8 -0.78 -0.78 -57.66
N PRO A 9 -0.76 -2.10 -57.96
CA PRO A 9 -0.84 -3.13 -56.93
C PRO A 9 0.38 -3.15 -56.00
N VAL A 10 1.58 -3.01 -56.58
CA VAL A 10 2.85 -3.03 -55.83
C VAL A 10 2.99 -1.81 -54.92
N GLU A 11 2.57 -0.63 -55.40
CA GLU A 11 2.56 0.58 -54.58
C GLU A 11 1.59 0.48 -53.39
N LEU A 12 0.44 -0.16 -53.57
CA LEU A 12 -0.53 -0.39 -52.51
C LEU A 12 0.01 -1.38 -51.46
N GLU A 13 0.61 -2.50 -51.88
CA GLU A 13 1.25 -3.46 -50.98
C GLU A 13 2.39 -2.83 -50.17
N HIS A 14 3.26 -2.06 -50.83
CA HIS A 14 4.35 -1.36 -50.16
C HIS A 14 3.85 -0.33 -49.13
N ARG A 15 2.79 0.42 -49.44
CA ARG A 15 2.16 1.36 -48.49
C ARG A 15 1.52 0.64 -47.31
N ALA A 16 0.83 -0.47 -47.55
CA ALA A 16 0.25 -1.30 -46.49
C ALA A 16 1.35 -1.87 -45.58
N TRP A 17 2.44 -2.36 -46.16
CA TRP A 17 3.60 -2.84 -45.40
C TRP A 17 4.23 -1.75 -44.53
N TRP A 18 4.41 -0.54 -45.07
CA TRP A 18 4.94 0.60 -44.32
C TRP A 18 4.02 1.04 -43.18
N ALA A 19 2.71 1.10 -43.42
CA ALA A 19 1.73 1.43 -42.38
C ALA A 19 1.76 0.40 -41.25
N MET A 20 1.84 -0.90 -41.59
CA MET A 20 1.96 -1.97 -40.60
C MET A 20 3.26 -1.87 -39.79
N LYS A 21 4.39 -1.57 -40.44
CA LYS A 21 5.68 -1.38 -39.76
C LYS A 21 5.64 -0.19 -38.80
N GLN A 22 5.03 0.92 -39.21
CA GLN A 22 4.86 2.11 -38.37
C GLN A 22 3.98 1.82 -37.15
N LEU A 23 2.83 1.16 -37.35
CA LEU A 23 1.92 0.78 -36.27
C LEU A 23 2.61 -0.15 -35.25
N ASN A 24 3.42 -1.10 -35.70
CA ASN A 24 4.14 -2.01 -34.81
C ASN A 24 5.18 -1.28 -33.95
N LEU A 25 5.92 -0.32 -34.52
CA LEU A 25 6.87 0.51 -33.77
C LEU A 25 6.16 1.37 -32.71
N ASP A 26 5.02 1.94 -33.07
CA ASP A 26 4.21 2.74 -32.14
C ASP A 26 3.67 1.88 -30.99
N ILE A 27 3.24 0.63 -31.26
CA ILE A 27 2.79 -0.31 -30.23
C ILE A 27 3.92 -0.67 -29.25
N GLU A 28 5.14 -0.93 -29.74
CA GLU A 28 6.29 -1.21 -28.86
C GLU A 28 6.69 0.00 -28.01
N ALA A 29 6.70 1.21 -28.59
CA ALA A 29 6.98 2.44 -27.87
C ALA A 29 5.92 2.73 -26.79
N VAL A 30 4.64 2.52 -27.11
CA VAL A 30 3.54 2.65 -26.12
C VAL A 30 3.63 1.56 -25.05
N GLY A 31 4.04 0.35 -25.43
CA GLY A 31 4.26 -0.76 -24.49
C GLY A 31 5.36 -0.45 -23.48
N THR A 32 6.53 -0.02 -23.95
CA THR A 32 7.68 0.31 -23.09
C THR A 32 7.39 1.49 -22.18
N THR A 33 6.80 2.58 -22.69
CA THR A 33 6.40 3.73 -21.86
C THR A 33 5.40 3.34 -20.77
N ARG A 34 4.44 2.46 -21.06
CA ARG A 34 3.50 1.95 -20.06
C ARG A 34 4.21 1.14 -18.98
N VAL A 35 5.14 0.27 -19.37
CA VAL A 35 5.92 -0.55 -18.43
C VAL A 35 6.78 0.35 -17.52
N THR A 36 7.49 1.34 -18.08
CA THR A 36 8.29 2.29 -17.29
C THR A 36 7.42 3.04 -16.27
N LYS A 37 6.27 3.55 -16.70
CA LYS A 37 5.34 4.27 -15.81
C LYS A 37 4.79 3.39 -14.69
N LEU A 38 4.58 2.09 -14.95
CA LEU A 38 4.17 1.14 -13.93
C LEU A 38 5.29 0.88 -12.91
N HIS A 39 6.54 0.76 -13.35
CA HIS A 39 7.69 0.61 -12.46
C HIS A 39 7.87 1.84 -11.56
N GLU A 40 7.77 3.05 -12.10
CA GLU A 40 7.80 4.29 -11.30
C GLU A 40 6.73 4.28 -10.20
N LEU A 41 5.50 3.88 -10.53
CA LEU A 41 4.41 3.78 -9.55
C LEU A 41 4.68 2.73 -8.47
N ASP A 42 5.32 1.63 -8.82
CA ASP A 42 5.68 0.58 -7.87
C ASP A 42 6.78 1.04 -6.91
N GLU A 43 7.78 1.76 -7.41
CA GLU A 43 8.80 2.41 -6.58
C GLU A 43 8.19 3.41 -5.59
N PHE A 44 7.26 4.26 -6.04
CA PHE A 44 6.56 5.19 -5.14
C PHE A 44 5.78 4.46 -4.04
N ARG A 45 5.11 3.35 -4.39
CA ARG A 45 4.41 2.52 -3.40
C ARG A 45 5.39 1.93 -2.40
N TYR A 46 6.50 1.37 -2.88
CA TYR A 46 7.54 0.81 -2.03
C TYR A 46 8.07 1.85 -1.03
N LEU A 47 8.43 3.04 -1.51
CA LEU A 47 8.90 4.14 -0.66
C LEU A 47 7.85 4.59 0.36
N ALA A 48 6.57 4.66 -0.03
CA ALA A 48 5.48 4.99 0.87
C ALA A 48 5.29 3.92 1.96
N PHE A 49 5.42 2.64 1.61
CA PHE A 49 5.37 1.53 2.57
C PHE A 49 6.55 1.55 3.53
N GLU A 50 7.78 1.71 3.03
CA GLU A 50 8.98 1.77 3.87
C GLU A 50 8.96 2.96 4.82
N SER A 51 8.63 4.16 4.32
CA SER A 51 8.53 5.36 5.17
C SER A 51 7.46 5.19 6.26
N THR A 52 6.31 4.63 5.92
CA THR A 52 5.25 4.31 6.90
C THR A 52 5.71 3.28 7.92
N ARG A 53 6.42 2.22 7.49
CA ARG A 53 6.96 1.19 8.38
C ARG A 53 7.95 1.80 9.37
N LEU A 54 8.93 2.55 8.88
CA LEU A 54 9.94 3.22 9.70
C LEU A 54 9.33 4.20 10.69
N TYR A 55 8.33 4.97 10.27
CA TYR A 55 7.61 5.87 11.16
C TYR A 55 6.93 5.12 12.30
N LYS A 56 6.18 4.06 12.00
CA LYS A 56 5.52 3.22 13.01
C LYS A 56 6.52 2.58 13.98
N GLU A 57 7.64 2.09 13.47
CA GLU A 57 8.71 1.50 14.30
C GLU A 57 9.36 2.53 15.23
N ARG A 58 9.62 3.75 14.76
CA ARG A 58 10.15 4.84 15.60
C ARG A 58 9.15 5.25 16.68
N MET A 59 7.89 5.41 16.30
CA MET A 59 6.82 5.74 17.24
C MET A 59 6.61 4.65 18.29
N LYS A 60 6.65 3.38 17.88
CA LYS A 60 6.57 2.24 18.81
C LYS A 60 7.75 2.27 19.79
N ARG A 61 8.99 2.44 19.32
CA ARG A 61 10.17 2.56 20.19
C ARG A 61 10.05 3.70 21.20
N LEU A 62 9.57 4.86 20.76
CA LEU A 62 9.34 6.00 21.65
C LEU A 62 8.24 5.72 22.67
N HIS A 63 7.14 5.10 22.23
CA HIS A 63 6.04 4.70 23.10
C HIS A 63 6.50 3.70 24.16
N ASP A 64 7.14 2.61 23.73
CA ASP A 64 7.60 1.52 24.60
C ASP A 64 8.65 2.02 25.61
N LYS A 65 9.52 2.96 25.21
CA LYS A 65 10.47 3.62 26.13
C LYS A 65 9.78 4.37 27.28
N ASN A 66 8.57 4.88 27.05
CA ASN A 66 7.81 5.63 28.04
C ASN A 66 6.83 4.74 28.83
N ILE A 67 6.74 3.43 28.53
CA ILE A 67 5.94 2.50 29.33
C ILE A 67 6.70 2.26 30.63
N VAL A 68 6.06 2.65 31.73
CA VAL A 68 6.56 2.37 33.07
C VAL A 68 6.01 1.02 33.51
N GLU A 69 6.89 0.14 33.96
CA GLU A 69 6.48 -1.11 34.62
C GLU A 69 5.64 -0.78 35.85
N GLN A 70 4.37 -1.18 35.82
CA GLN A 70 3.48 -1.06 36.96
C GLN A 70 3.51 -2.36 37.75
N ASN A 71 4.07 -2.29 38.96
CA ASN A 71 3.97 -3.38 39.92
C ASN A 71 2.64 -3.29 40.68
N PHE A 72 1.80 -4.30 40.51
CA PHE A 72 0.53 -4.39 41.23
C PHE A 72 0.73 -5.16 42.54
N ASN A 73 0.18 -4.62 43.64
CA ASN A 73 0.03 -5.36 44.89
C ASN A 73 -1.42 -5.84 45.07
N LEU A 74 -1.60 -6.87 45.90
CA LEU A 74 -2.91 -7.34 46.31
C LEU A 74 -3.74 -6.19 46.90
N GLY A 75 -5.01 -6.09 46.46
CA GLY A 75 -5.93 -5.05 46.94
C GLY A 75 -5.87 -3.71 46.20
N ASN A 76 -4.94 -3.51 45.25
CA ASN A 76 -4.95 -2.31 44.40
C ASN A 76 -6.21 -2.24 43.53
N MET A 77 -6.69 -1.02 43.28
CA MET A 77 -7.78 -0.75 42.36
C MET A 77 -7.20 -0.39 40.99
N VAL A 78 -7.53 -1.17 39.96
CA VAL A 78 -6.99 -1.04 38.60
C VAL A 78 -8.11 -0.93 37.58
N LEU A 79 -7.86 -0.22 36.48
CA LEU A 79 -8.78 -0.18 35.34
C LEU A 79 -8.37 -1.25 34.32
N LEU A 80 -9.33 -2.03 33.83
CA LEU A 80 -9.06 -3.04 32.80
C LEU A 80 -9.29 -2.45 31.40
N TYR A 81 -8.25 -2.47 30.57
CA TYR A 81 -8.39 -2.12 29.16
C TYR A 81 -9.02 -3.28 28.39
N ASN A 82 -10.14 -3.01 27.71
CA ASN A 82 -10.79 -4.00 26.85
C ASN A 82 -10.38 -3.79 25.38
N SER A 83 -9.48 -4.64 24.90
CA SER A 83 -8.97 -4.60 23.51
C SER A 83 -10.01 -5.05 22.46
N ARG A 84 -11.05 -5.79 22.88
CA ARG A 84 -12.10 -6.32 21.98
C ARG A 84 -13.25 -5.34 21.77
N LEU A 85 -13.34 -4.27 22.56
CA LEU A 85 -14.35 -3.22 22.40
C LEU A 85 -14.13 -2.46 21.09
N ARG A 86 -15.04 -2.66 20.14
CA ARG A 86 -15.07 -1.93 18.86
C ARG A 86 -15.60 -0.50 19.07
N LEU A 87 -15.35 0.36 18.09
CA LEU A 87 -15.88 1.73 18.05
C LEU A 87 -17.42 1.67 18.03
N PHE A 88 -18.06 2.47 18.88
CA PHE A 88 -19.51 2.57 18.94
C PHE A 88 -20.01 3.59 17.91
N LEU A 89 -21.02 3.24 17.11
CA LEU A 89 -21.78 4.20 16.32
C LEU A 89 -22.69 4.98 17.29
N GLY A 90 -22.29 6.19 17.68
CA GLY A 90 -23.00 7.01 18.66
C GLY A 90 -22.04 7.72 19.63
N LYS A 91 -22.45 7.86 20.90
CA LYS A 91 -21.60 8.49 21.93
C LYS A 91 -20.34 7.66 22.18
N LEU A 92 -19.18 8.34 22.21
CA LEU A 92 -17.90 7.74 22.55
C LEU A 92 -17.98 7.14 23.96
N LYS A 93 -17.70 5.85 24.10
CA LYS A 93 -17.55 5.17 25.40
C LYS A 93 -16.08 4.85 25.64
N SER A 94 -15.63 4.91 26.90
CA SER A 94 -14.28 4.47 27.27
C SER A 94 -14.13 2.97 27.04
N ARG A 95 -12.92 2.55 26.66
CA ARG A 95 -12.53 1.12 26.63
C ARG A 95 -12.06 0.58 27.97
N TRP A 96 -11.94 1.48 28.96
CA TRP A 96 -11.56 1.16 30.32
C TRP A 96 -12.78 0.73 31.10
N SER A 97 -12.73 -0.49 31.63
CA SER A 97 -13.78 -1.06 32.46
C SER A 97 -13.36 -0.93 33.91
N GLY A 98 -14.22 -0.29 34.72
CA GLY A 98 -14.34 -0.29 36.18
C GLY A 98 -13.07 -0.30 37.06
N PRO A 99 -13.12 0.25 38.27
CA PRO A 99 -12.07 -0.06 39.23
C PRO A 99 -12.25 -1.51 39.70
N LEU A 100 -11.33 -2.39 39.31
CA LEU A 100 -11.25 -3.79 39.72
C LEU A 100 -10.22 -3.95 40.81
N ARG A 101 -10.49 -4.83 41.77
CA ARG A 101 -9.53 -5.17 42.82
C ARG A 101 -8.60 -6.28 42.33
N VAL A 102 -7.29 -6.09 42.48
CA VAL A 102 -6.30 -7.15 42.23
C VAL A 102 -6.40 -8.22 43.32
N VAL A 103 -6.75 -9.45 42.92
CA VAL A 103 -6.92 -10.61 43.83
C VAL A 103 -5.67 -11.48 43.89
N GLU A 104 -4.98 -11.64 42.76
CA GLU A 104 -3.74 -12.42 42.64
C GLU A 104 -2.84 -11.76 41.59
N VAL A 105 -1.53 -11.91 41.76
CA VAL A 105 -0.50 -11.39 40.84
C VAL A 105 0.44 -12.54 40.49
N PHE A 106 0.58 -12.81 39.19
CA PHE A 106 1.53 -13.79 38.67
C PHE A 106 2.79 -13.09 38.17
N PRO A 107 3.98 -13.67 38.35
CA PRO A 107 5.19 -13.17 37.70
C PRO A 107 5.04 -13.24 36.17
N SER A 108 5.52 -12.20 35.49
CA SER A 108 5.53 -12.12 34.01
C SER A 108 6.65 -12.94 33.38
#